data_AF-A0A1W6LGF4-F1
#
_entry.id   AF-A0A1W6LGF4-F1
#
_cell.length_a   1.000
_cell.length_b   1.000
_cell.length_c   1.000
_cell.angle_alpha   90.00
_cell.angle_beta   90.00
_cell.angle_gamma   90.00
#
_symmetry.space_group_name_H-M   'P 1'
#
loop_
_entity.id
_entity.type
_entity.pdbx_description
1 polymer ?
#
loop_
_entity_poly.entity_id
_entity_poly.type
_entity_poly.pdbx_seq_one_letter_code
_entity_poly.pdbx_strand_id
1 'polypeptide(L)'
;MADTSLHLPRAVIGDDEREAFATLSRVHGPGELRATVLALLLTPGSQRERRAWQDETRGLSTAKALRETTKHLSRASRLPWLERLLQRLAGGPLGDRQSLVEAARRVMAADGQIRPIDRLHWLALRQVLGEVMPRTSAPAAHNDMADLSLHTLREVGRVTAFLSRLVPAGDPATGQGWYLAVMSPWISAHELPPCVPPDADGFVNALAEVQAVPWMLRPAIVRAWIDQALALSPSRRLDPDAADALRLTGSLLDCPMPPELARHFVEPPDEPI
;
A
#
# COMPACT_ATOMS: atom_id res chain seq x y z
N MET A 1 -31.29 -18.01 6.82
CA MET A 1 -31.19 -16.79 6.00
C MET A 1 -30.07 -17.04 5.01
N ALA A 2 -30.38 -16.99 3.71
CA ALA A 2 -29.51 -17.48 2.65
C ALA A 2 -28.19 -16.70 2.57
N ASP A 3 -27.09 -17.44 2.67
CA ASP A 3 -25.73 -16.99 2.42
C ASP A 3 -25.60 -16.66 0.92
N THR A 4 -25.91 -15.41 0.59
CA THR A 4 -25.69 -14.89 -0.76
C THR A 4 -24.22 -14.51 -0.83
N SER A 5 -23.38 -15.53 -0.96
CA SER A 5 -22.00 -15.39 -1.42
C SER A 5 -22.04 -14.78 -2.82
N LEU A 6 -22.11 -13.45 -2.88
CA LEU A 6 -22.06 -12.67 -4.11
C LEU A 6 -20.72 -12.97 -4.77
N HIS A 7 -20.77 -13.89 -5.75
CA HIS A 7 -19.65 -14.22 -6.62
C HIS A 7 -19.38 -12.99 -7.49
N LEU A 8 -18.46 -12.14 -7.04
CA LEU A 8 -18.01 -11.00 -7.82
C LEU A 8 -17.10 -11.54 -8.93
N PRO A 9 -17.38 -11.27 -10.21
CA PRO A 9 -16.51 -11.70 -11.29
C PRO A 9 -15.13 -11.07 -11.14
N ARG A 10 -14.08 -11.91 -11.22
CA ARG A 10 -12.68 -11.49 -11.25
C ARG A 10 -12.47 -10.58 -12.46
N ALA A 11 -11.65 -9.53 -12.33
CA ALA A 11 -11.40 -8.60 -13.43
C ALA A 11 -10.91 -9.37 -14.68
N VAL A 12 -11.53 -9.11 -15.83
CA VAL A 12 -11.16 -9.75 -17.10
C VAL A 12 -9.96 -8.99 -17.66
N ILE A 13 -8.88 -9.72 -17.91
CA ILE A 13 -7.62 -9.15 -18.42
C ILE A 13 -7.74 -8.97 -19.94
N GLY A 14 -7.61 -7.73 -20.41
CA GLY A 14 -7.59 -7.40 -21.84
C GLY A 14 -6.38 -7.97 -22.57
N ASP A 15 -6.40 -7.97 -23.91
CA ASP A 15 -5.27 -8.46 -24.71
C ASP A 15 -4.01 -7.60 -24.49
N ASP A 16 -4.15 -6.27 -24.49
CA ASP A 16 -3.07 -5.31 -24.19
C ASP A 16 -2.43 -5.55 -22.80
N GLU A 17 -3.26 -5.86 -21.80
CA GLU A 17 -2.79 -6.12 -20.44
C GLU A 17 -2.06 -7.46 -20.35
N ARG A 18 -2.51 -8.48 -21.11
CA ARG A 18 -1.78 -9.76 -21.24
C ARG A 18 -0.42 -9.59 -21.90
N GLU A 19 -0.32 -8.76 -22.94
CA GLU A 19 0.96 -8.43 -23.57
C GLU A 19 1.87 -7.66 -22.60
N ALA A 20 1.29 -6.72 -21.84
CA ALA A 20 2.03 -6.01 -20.81
C ALA A 20 2.58 -6.97 -19.75
N PHE A 21 1.79 -7.95 -19.30
CA PHE A 21 2.24 -8.97 -18.36
C PHE A 21 3.41 -9.77 -18.93
N ALA A 22 3.30 -10.26 -20.17
CA ALA A 22 4.37 -11.02 -20.82
C ALA A 22 5.66 -10.22 -21.01
N THR A 23 5.53 -8.90 -21.24
CA THR A 23 6.67 -8.00 -21.34
C THR A 23 7.33 -7.78 -19.98
N LEU A 24 6.55 -7.46 -18.94
CA LEU A 24 7.05 -7.23 -17.59
C LEU A 24 7.63 -8.48 -16.92
N SER A 25 7.12 -9.67 -17.25
CA SER A 25 7.72 -10.95 -16.82
C SER A 25 9.13 -11.15 -17.36
N ARG A 26 9.47 -10.54 -18.50
CA ARG A 26 10.81 -10.66 -19.11
C ARG A 26 11.79 -9.58 -18.64
N VAL A 27 11.34 -8.60 -17.85
CA VAL A 27 12.20 -7.55 -17.31
C VAL A 27 13.04 -8.09 -16.14
N HIS A 28 14.35 -8.17 -16.37
CA HIS A 28 15.33 -8.66 -15.38
C HIS A 28 16.52 -7.72 -15.19
N GLY A 29 16.81 -6.85 -16.16
CA GLY A 29 17.94 -5.92 -16.05
C GLY A 29 17.74 -4.94 -14.88
N PRO A 30 18.75 -4.67 -14.04
CA PRO A 30 18.59 -3.80 -12.86
C PRO A 30 18.13 -2.38 -13.22
N GLY A 31 18.64 -1.83 -14.34
CA GLY A 31 18.19 -0.54 -14.87
C GLY A 31 16.74 -0.57 -15.37
N GLU A 32 16.31 -1.66 -16.00
CA GLU A 32 14.95 -1.83 -16.51
C GLU A 32 13.95 -2.04 -15.37
N LEU A 33 14.30 -2.83 -14.37
CA LEU A 33 13.54 -3.01 -13.13
C LEU A 33 13.35 -1.66 -12.43
N ARG A 34 14.44 -0.90 -12.23
CA ARG A 34 14.39 0.47 -11.68
C ARG A 34 13.47 1.37 -12.49
N ALA A 35 13.64 1.43 -13.80
CA ALA A 35 12.83 2.28 -14.68
C ALA A 35 11.34 1.94 -14.59
N THR A 36 11.02 0.64 -14.52
CA THR A 36 9.64 0.15 -14.43
C THR A 36 9.02 0.44 -13.07
N VAL A 37 9.73 0.18 -11.97
CA VAL A 37 9.28 0.54 -10.61
C VAL A 37 8.98 2.03 -10.52
N LEU A 38 9.89 2.88 -10.98
CA LEU A 38 9.67 4.33 -10.96
C LEU A 38 8.50 4.76 -11.87
N ALA A 39 8.25 4.06 -12.99
CA ALA A 39 7.10 4.33 -13.85
C ALA A 39 5.76 3.95 -13.19
N LEU A 40 5.73 2.90 -12.38
CA LEU A 40 4.53 2.46 -11.65
C LEU A 40 4.12 3.46 -10.55
N LEU A 41 5.09 4.19 -9.98
CA LEU A 41 4.89 5.20 -8.95
C LEU A 41 4.41 6.57 -9.48
N LEU A 42 4.40 6.77 -10.80
CA LEU A 42 4.00 8.06 -11.37
C LEU A 42 2.52 8.36 -11.15
N THR A 43 2.23 9.59 -10.73
CA THR A 43 0.90 10.18 -10.76
C THR A 43 0.42 10.32 -12.22
N PRO A 44 -0.76 9.77 -12.57
CA PRO A 44 -1.33 9.93 -13.89
C PRO A 44 -1.43 11.41 -14.28
N GLY A 45 -0.92 11.77 -15.46
CA GLY A 45 -0.95 13.13 -15.98
C GLY A 45 0.15 14.07 -15.48
N SER A 46 0.87 13.77 -14.41
CA SER A 46 1.93 14.65 -13.89
C SER A 46 3.08 14.79 -14.88
N GLN A 47 3.34 16.00 -15.35
CA GLN A 47 4.44 16.30 -16.28
C GLN A 47 5.78 16.41 -15.55
N ARG A 48 5.77 16.91 -14.32
CA ARG A 48 6.97 17.12 -13.51
C ARG A 48 7.57 15.79 -13.07
N GLU A 49 6.75 14.89 -12.53
CA GLU A 49 7.20 13.54 -12.18
C GLU A 49 7.69 12.77 -13.40
N ARG A 50 7.03 12.93 -14.55
CA ARG A 50 7.51 12.34 -15.82
C ARG A 50 8.89 12.83 -16.22
N ARG A 51 9.20 14.12 -16.04
CA ARG A 51 10.53 14.66 -16.33
C ARG A 51 11.57 14.11 -15.35
N ALA A 52 11.25 14.08 -14.06
CA ALA A 52 12.12 13.46 -13.05
C ALA A 52 12.40 11.98 -13.37
N TRP A 53 11.38 11.22 -13.79
CA TRP A 53 11.55 9.84 -14.24
C TRP A 53 12.43 9.73 -15.50
N GLN A 54 12.31 10.64 -16.46
CA GLN A 54 13.19 10.67 -17.65
C GLN A 54 14.65 10.94 -17.27
N ASP A 55 14.87 11.80 -16.27
CA ASP A 55 16.22 12.09 -15.78
C ASP A 55 16.83 10.89 -15.04
N GLU A 56 16.04 10.20 -14.20
CA GLU A 56 16.45 8.98 -13.50
C GLU A 56 16.70 7.77 -14.42
N THR A 57 16.13 7.79 -15.63
CA THR A 57 16.26 6.72 -16.63
C THR A 57 17.13 7.10 -17.83
N ARG A 58 17.86 8.21 -17.72
CA ARG A 58 18.72 8.71 -18.79
C ARG A 58 19.77 7.66 -19.18
N GLY A 59 19.90 7.43 -20.48
CA GLY A 59 20.84 6.44 -21.05
C GLY A 59 20.25 5.03 -21.21
N LEU A 60 19.07 4.75 -20.66
CA LEU A 60 18.37 3.49 -20.89
C LEU A 60 17.46 3.58 -22.12
N SER A 61 17.86 2.94 -23.22
CA SER A 61 17.12 2.97 -24.50
C SER A 61 15.71 2.36 -24.40
N THR A 62 15.52 1.36 -23.53
CA THR A 62 14.23 0.67 -23.33
C THR A 62 13.27 1.41 -22.39
N ALA A 63 13.71 2.45 -21.68
CA ALA A 63 12.94 3.11 -20.63
C ALA A 63 11.56 3.58 -21.10
N LYS A 64 11.51 4.26 -22.26
CA LYS A 64 10.25 4.78 -22.82
C LYS A 64 9.26 3.66 -23.12
N ALA A 65 9.74 2.57 -23.72
CA ALA A 65 8.90 1.41 -24.05
C ALA A 65 8.34 0.76 -22.78
N LEU A 66 9.19 0.53 -21.77
CA LEU A 66 8.76 -0.02 -20.47
C LEU A 66 7.69 0.84 -19.81
N ARG A 67 7.83 2.16 -19.86
CA ARG A 67 6.81 3.07 -19.32
C ARG A 67 5.49 2.94 -20.07
N GLU A 68 5.50 2.88 -21.40
CA GLU A 68 4.27 2.65 -22.17
C GLU A 68 3.63 1.30 -21.80
N THR A 69 4.42 0.24 -21.64
CA THR A 69 3.95 -1.06 -21.13
C THR A 69 3.20 -0.93 -19.80
N THR A 70 3.74 -0.16 -18.83
CA THR A 70 3.06 0.04 -17.53
C THR A 70 1.71 0.76 -17.63
N LYS A 71 1.42 1.48 -18.72
CA LYS A 71 0.13 2.15 -18.91
C LYS A 71 -0.99 1.20 -19.31
N HIS A 72 -0.65 0.05 -19.89
CA HIS A 72 -1.61 -0.99 -20.25
C HIS A 72 -2.05 -1.84 -19.05
N LEU A 73 -1.40 -1.67 -17.88
CA LEU A 73 -1.83 -2.31 -16.64
C LEU A 73 -3.10 -1.65 -16.10
N SER A 74 -4.10 -2.46 -15.78
CA SER A 74 -5.27 -2.01 -15.05
C SER A 74 -4.90 -1.61 -13.61
N ARG A 75 -5.76 -0.82 -12.96
CA ARG A 75 -5.56 -0.42 -11.55
C ARG A 75 -5.35 -1.63 -10.63
N ALA A 76 -6.08 -2.72 -10.86
CA ALA A 76 -6.00 -3.96 -10.07
C ALA A 76 -4.67 -4.70 -10.20
N SER A 77 -3.90 -4.47 -11.28
CA SER A 77 -2.64 -5.16 -11.57
C SER A 77 -1.40 -4.35 -11.20
N ARG A 78 -1.53 -3.01 -11.08
CA ARG A 78 -0.37 -2.11 -10.91
C ARG A 78 0.40 -2.34 -9.61
N LEU A 79 -0.30 -2.38 -8.48
CA LEU A 79 0.33 -2.60 -7.17
C LEU A 79 0.92 -4.03 -7.05
N PRO A 80 0.22 -5.10 -7.44
CA PRO A 80 0.82 -6.44 -7.48
C PRO A 80 2.10 -6.53 -8.34
N TRP A 81 2.13 -5.88 -9.50
CA TRP A 81 3.34 -5.79 -10.32
C TRP A 81 4.45 -4.99 -9.65
N LEU A 82 4.13 -3.88 -8.99
CA LEU A 82 5.11 -3.11 -8.22
C LEU A 82 5.75 -4.00 -7.14
N GLU A 83 4.95 -4.69 -6.35
CA GLU A 83 5.42 -5.59 -5.29
C GLU A 83 6.33 -6.70 -5.85
N ARG A 84 5.91 -7.35 -6.95
CA ARG A 84 6.72 -8.39 -7.63
C ARG A 84 8.09 -7.86 -8.07
N LEU A 85 8.13 -6.68 -8.70
CA LEU A 85 9.38 -6.09 -9.17
C LEU A 85 10.28 -5.65 -8.01
N LEU A 86 9.71 -5.15 -6.91
CA LEU A 86 10.46 -4.83 -5.70
C LEU A 86 11.10 -6.07 -5.08
N GLN A 87 10.42 -7.22 -5.07
CA GLN A 87 11.02 -8.48 -4.59
C GLN A 87 12.21 -8.92 -5.44
N ARG A 88 12.15 -8.78 -6.77
CA ARG A 88 13.29 -9.05 -7.65
C ARG A 88 14.50 -8.15 -7.34
N LEU A 89 14.24 -6.89 -6.98
CA LEU A 89 15.27 -5.91 -6.61
C LEU A 89 15.81 -6.09 -5.18
N ALA A 90 15.07 -6.73 -4.29
CA ALA A 90 15.45 -6.91 -2.89
C ALA A 90 16.73 -7.74 -2.71
N GLY A 91 17.01 -8.67 -3.64
CA GLY A 91 18.25 -9.45 -3.68
C GLY A 91 19.48 -8.70 -4.22
N GLY A 92 19.31 -7.47 -4.71
CA GLY A 92 20.39 -6.68 -5.30
C GLY A 92 21.34 -6.02 -4.28
N PRO A 93 22.45 -5.42 -4.76
CA PRO A 93 23.39 -4.69 -3.91
C PRO A 93 22.70 -3.57 -3.11
N LEU A 94 23.10 -3.39 -1.84
CA LEU A 94 22.50 -2.39 -0.96
C LEU A 94 22.55 -0.97 -1.54
N GLY A 95 23.65 -0.58 -2.19
CA GLY A 95 23.79 0.73 -2.82
C GLY A 95 22.75 0.98 -3.92
N ASP A 96 22.45 -0.03 -4.74
CA ASP A 96 21.44 0.06 -5.80
C ASP A 96 20.04 0.18 -5.20
N ARG A 97 19.77 -0.59 -4.13
CA ARG A 97 18.52 -0.54 -3.38
C ARG A 97 18.27 0.83 -2.75
N GLN A 98 19.29 1.41 -2.09
CA GLN A 98 19.23 2.76 -1.51
C GLN A 98 19.05 3.83 -2.59
N SER A 99 19.80 3.73 -3.70
CA SER A 99 19.67 4.66 -4.84
C SER A 99 18.25 4.66 -5.42
N LEU A 100 17.60 3.49 -5.49
CA LEU A 100 16.21 3.39 -5.93
C LEU A 100 15.22 4.06 -4.96
N VAL A 101 15.38 3.89 -3.65
CA VAL A 101 14.51 4.55 -2.66
C VAL A 101 14.62 6.08 -2.76
N GLU A 102 15.83 6.60 -2.97
CA GLU A 102 16.04 8.03 -3.18
C GLU A 102 15.45 8.52 -4.52
N ALA A 103 15.64 7.76 -5.60
CA ALA A 103 15.07 8.07 -6.91
C ALA A 103 13.53 8.10 -6.85
N ALA A 104 12.92 7.12 -6.17
CA ALA A 104 11.48 7.08 -5.97
C ALA A 104 10.98 8.32 -5.22
N ARG A 105 11.68 8.75 -4.16
CA ARG A 105 11.36 9.99 -3.44
C ARG A 105 11.44 11.22 -4.35
N ARG A 106 12.50 11.34 -5.16
CA ARG A 106 12.66 12.45 -6.11
C ARG A 106 11.55 12.48 -7.16
N VAL A 107 11.19 11.32 -7.72
CA VAL A 107 10.10 11.18 -8.69
C VAL A 107 8.76 11.58 -8.06
N MET A 108 8.36 10.98 -6.94
CA MET A 108 7.07 11.26 -6.30
C MET A 108 6.94 12.69 -5.77
N ALA A 109 8.05 13.35 -5.40
CA ALA A 109 8.03 14.73 -4.90
C ALA A 109 8.21 15.79 -6.00
N ALA A 110 8.41 15.39 -7.26
CA ALA A 110 8.82 16.29 -8.34
C ALA A 110 7.79 17.38 -8.66
N ASP A 111 6.51 17.15 -8.38
CA ASP A 111 5.45 18.13 -8.59
C ASP A 111 5.25 19.10 -7.42
N GLY A 112 5.97 18.89 -6.31
CA GLY A 112 5.89 19.66 -5.07
C GLY A 112 4.81 19.19 -4.09
N GLN A 113 4.09 18.11 -4.40
CA GLN A 113 3.02 17.57 -3.55
C GLN A 113 3.31 16.11 -3.20
N ILE A 114 3.34 15.77 -1.91
CA ILE A 114 3.44 14.38 -1.46
C ILE A 114 2.05 13.95 -0.99
N ARG A 115 1.39 13.09 -1.77
CA ARG A 115 0.06 12.57 -1.40
C ARG A 115 0.20 11.50 -0.31
N PRO A 116 -0.87 11.22 0.44
CA PRO A 116 -0.83 10.16 1.46
C PRO A 116 -0.46 8.80 0.88
N ILE A 117 -0.95 8.47 -0.32
CA ILE A 117 -0.63 7.22 -0.99
C ILE A 117 0.85 7.13 -1.39
N ASP A 118 1.48 8.25 -1.78
CA ASP A 118 2.91 8.29 -2.12
C ASP A 118 3.77 7.97 -0.89
N ARG A 119 3.32 8.38 0.30
CA ARG A 119 3.97 8.03 1.57
C ARG A 119 3.88 6.54 1.88
N LEU A 120 2.72 5.92 1.65
CA LEU A 120 2.58 4.46 1.82
C LEU A 120 3.49 3.70 0.85
N HIS A 121 3.53 4.09 -0.42
CA HIS A 121 4.46 3.53 -1.39
C HIS A 121 5.91 3.68 -0.95
N TRP A 122 6.33 4.89 -0.56
CA TRP A 122 7.70 5.14 -0.10
C TRP A 122 8.10 4.27 1.09
N LEU A 123 7.21 4.10 2.07
CA LEU A 123 7.45 3.21 3.21
C LEU A 123 7.53 1.75 2.79
N ALA A 124 6.68 1.30 1.87
CA ALA A 124 6.72 -0.07 1.35
C ALA A 124 8.05 -0.34 0.62
N LEU A 125 8.52 0.61 -0.21
CA LEU A 125 9.83 0.55 -0.83
C LEU A 125 10.93 0.44 0.22
N ARG A 126 10.91 1.30 1.25
CA ARG A 126 11.91 1.27 2.32
C ARG A 126 11.89 -0.02 3.12
N GLN A 127 10.72 -0.62 3.35
CA GLN A 127 10.60 -1.91 4.04
C GLN A 127 11.22 -3.06 3.23
N VAL A 128 11.00 -3.09 1.92
CA VAL A 128 11.48 -4.18 1.05
C VAL A 128 12.96 -4.00 0.67
N LEU A 129 13.37 -2.77 0.38
CA LEU A 129 14.70 -2.44 -0.16
C LEU A 129 15.68 -1.96 0.91
N GLY A 130 15.21 -1.60 2.10
CA GLY A 130 16.04 -1.14 3.20
C GLY A 130 16.90 -2.23 3.81
N GLU A 131 17.64 -1.87 4.85
CA GLU A 131 18.30 -2.84 5.71
C GLU A 131 17.26 -3.53 6.59
N VAL A 132 17.38 -4.86 6.71
CA VAL A 132 16.53 -5.66 7.59
C VAL A 132 16.90 -5.31 9.03
N MET A 133 16.16 -4.39 9.63
CA MET A 133 16.24 -4.16 11.07
C MET A 133 15.49 -5.30 11.78
N PRO A 134 16.09 -5.97 12.77
CA PRO A 134 15.38 -6.98 13.55
C PRO A 134 14.20 -6.31 14.27
N ARG A 135 12.99 -6.75 13.91
CA ARG A 135 11.76 -6.30 14.57
C ARG A 135 11.67 -6.96 15.93
N THR A 136 11.81 -6.18 17.00
CA THR A 136 11.53 -6.65 18.36
C THR A 136 10.01 -6.76 18.52
N SER A 137 9.45 -7.98 18.49
CA SER A 137 8.08 -8.17 18.93
C SER A 137 8.02 -8.14 20.45
N ALA A 138 7.03 -7.46 21.02
CA ALA A 138 6.73 -7.61 22.43
C ALA A 138 6.28 -9.06 22.70
N PRO A 139 6.69 -9.68 23.84
CA PRO A 139 6.18 -11.00 24.22
C PRO A 139 4.65 -10.98 24.32
N ALA A 140 4.01 -12.00 23.74
CA ALA A 140 2.56 -12.09 23.62
C ALA A 140 1.89 -12.33 24.98
N ALA A 141 1.49 -11.24 25.65
CA ALA A 141 0.64 -11.29 26.85
C ALA A 141 -0.82 -10.90 26.58
N HIS A 142 -1.12 -10.29 25.41
CA HIS A 142 -2.42 -9.74 25.07
C HIS A 142 -2.94 -10.41 23.79
N ASN A 143 -4.11 -11.07 23.88
CA ASN A 143 -4.76 -11.75 22.76
C ASN A 143 -6.04 -11.04 22.27
N ASP A 144 -6.48 -10.00 22.99
CA ASP A 144 -7.62 -9.17 22.63
C ASP A 144 -7.18 -7.72 22.44
N MET A 145 -7.85 -7.01 21.52
CA MET A 145 -7.69 -5.57 21.32
C MET A 145 -8.08 -4.77 22.56
N ALA A 146 -9.08 -5.26 23.32
CA ALA A 146 -9.54 -4.63 24.56
C ALA A 146 -8.49 -4.64 25.68
N ASP A 147 -7.53 -5.58 25.62
CA ASP A 147 -6.46 -5.70 26.62
C ASP A 147 -5.24 -4.81 26.28
N LEU A 148 -5.23 -4.15 25.11
CA LEU A 148 -4.15 -3.25 24.74
C LEU A 148 -4.14 -2.00 25.61
N SER A 149 -2.93 -1.50 25.87
CA SER A 149 -2.78 -0.22 26.57
C SER A 149 -3.46 0.92 25.80
N LEU A 150 -3.99 1.90 26.54
CA LEU A 150 -4.56 3.11 25.95
C LEU A 150 -3.56 3.84 25.02
N HIS A 151 -2.26 3.77 25.33
CA HIS A 151 -1.21 4.30 24.46
C HIS A 151 -1.21 3.60 23.10
N THR A 152 -1.16 2.27 23.08
CA THR A 152 -1.17 1.48 21.85
C THR A 152 -2.44 1.73 21.04
N LEU A 153 -3.60 1.79 21.69
CA LEU A 153 -4.87 2.11 21.01
C LEU A 153 -4.87 3.51 20.39
N ARG A 154 -4.20 4.49 21.01
CA ARG A 154 -4.01 5.83 20.42
C ARG A 154 -3.11 5.81 19.20
N GLU A 155 -2.06 4.98 19.17
CA GLU A 155 -1.21 4.82 17.99
C GLU A 155 -1.96 4.12 16.84
N VAL A 156 -2.80 3.11 17.14
CA VAL A 156 -3.75 2.54 16.17
C VAL A 156 -4.69 3.63 15.65
N GLY A 157 -5.18 4.50 16.53
CA GLY A 157 -5.98 5.68 16.17
C GLY A 157 -5.24 6.61 15.22
N ARG A 158 -3.96 6.92 15.46
CA ARG A 158 -3.16 7.79 14.57
C ARG A 158 -2.97 7.19 13.18
N VAL A 159 -2.69 5.88 13.09
CA VAL A 159 -2.60 5.18 11.80
C VAL A 159 -3.96 5.22 11.09
N THR A 160 -5.05 4.94 11.82
CA THR A 160 -6.41 4.98 11.27
C THR A 160 -6.79 6.41 10.80
N ALA A 161 -6.43 7.45 11.56
CA ALA A 161 -6.66 8.85 11.20
C ALA A 161 -5.82 9.29 9.99
N PHE A 162 -4.63 8.71 9.78
CA PHE A 162 -3.90 8.89 8.54
C PHE A 162 -4.64 8.24 7.35
N LEU A 163 -5.07 6.99 7.53
CA LEU A 163 -5.77 6.21 6.50
C LEU A 163 -7.13 6.79 6.16
N SER A 164 -7.80 7.52 7.05
CA SER A 164 -9.10 8.14 6.77
C SER A 164 -9.06 9.18 5.63
N ARG A 165 -7.86 9.62 5.24
CA ARG A 165 -7.62 10.45 4.05
C ARG A 165 -7.68 9.68 2.73
N LEU A 166 -7.64 8.35 2.80
CA LEU A 166 -7.60 7.40 1.68
C LEU A 166 -8.74 6.39 1.73
N VAL A 167 -9.28 6.08 2.92
CA VAL A 167 -10.23 5.00 3.19
C VAL A 167 -11.38 5.52 4.05
N PRO A 168 -12.64 5.41 3.60
CA PRO A 168 -13.03 5.15 2.22
C PRO A 168 -12.61 6.32 1.32
N ALA A 169 -12.46 6.05 0.02
CA ALA A 169 -12.28 7.13 -0.95
C ALA A 169 -13.52 8.05 -0.93
N GLY A 170 -13.30 9.36 -0.91
CA GLY A 170 -14.40 10.32 -0.86
C GLY A 170 -14.04 11.61 -0.13
N ASP A 171 -15.05 12.24 0.44
CA ASP A 171 -14.88 13.48 1.18
C ASP A 171 -14.30 13.23 2.59
N PRO A 172 -13.75 14.29 3.23
CA PRO A 172 -13.20 14.18 4.58
C PRO A 172 -14.22 13.74 5.64
N ALA A 173 -15.51 14.03 5.44
CA ALA A 173 -16.57 13.66 6.39
C ALA A 173 -16.79 12.14 6.42
N THR A 174 -16.75 11.49 5.26
CA THR A 174 -16.84 10.04 5.12
C THR A 174 -15.64 9.35 5.78
N GLY A 175 -14.43 9.89 5.56
CA GLY A 175 -13.20 9.44 6.23
C GLY A 175 -13.31 9.54 7.76
N GLN A 176 -13.83 10.65 8.28
CA GLN A 176 -14.04 10.82 9.72
C GLN A 176 -15.08 9.84 10.27
N GLY A 177 -16.18 9.60 9.56
CA GLY A 177 -17.17 8.60 9.94
C GLY A 177 -16.57 7.18 10.01
N TRP A 178 -15.74 6.82 9.04
CA TRP A 178 -15.02 5.55 9.02
C TRP A 178 -14.05 5.42 10.20
N TYR A 179 -13.26 6.45 10.49
CA TYR A 179 -12.35 6.47 11.65
C TYR A 179 -13.10 6.19 12.96
N LEU A 180 -14.23 6.87 13.20
CA LEU A 180 -15.04 6.67 14.40
C LEU A 180 -15.58 5.23 14.46
N ALA A 181 -16.07 4.71 13.33
CA ALA A 181 -16.61 3.36 13.25
C ALA A 181 -15.55 2.28 13.53
N VAL A 182 -14.32 2.45 13.02
CA VAL A 182 -13.19 1.55 13.29
C VAL A 182 -12.80 1.54 14.76
N MET A 183 -12.69 2.73 15.37
CA MET A 183 -12.13 2.84 16.71
C MET A 183 -13.15 2.56 17.82
N SER A 184 -14.43 2.84 17.60
CA SER A 184 -15.49 2.71 18.62
C SER A 184 -15.61 1.34 19.32
N PRO A 185 -15.27 0.19 18.71
CA PRO A 185 -15.31 -1.10 19.40
C PRO A 185 -14.19 -1.29 20.42
N TRP A 186 -13.10 -0.53 20.32
CA TRP A 186 -11.88 -0.74 21.13
C TRP A 186 -11.63 0.33 22.17
N ILE A 187 -12.23 1.51 22.00
CA ILE A 187 -12.03 2.64 22.90
C ILE A 187 -13.36 3.30 23.23
N SER A 188 -13.55 3.60 24.51
CA SER A 188 -14.73 4.32 24.97
C SER A 188 -14.81 5.69 24.28
N ALA A 189 -16.04 6.16 23.99
CA ALA A 189 -16.26 7.43 23.28
C ALA A 189 -15.57 8.64 23.94
N HIS A 190 -15.41 8.63 25.27
CA HIS A 190 -14.74 9.68 26.03
C HIS A 190 -13.21 9.66 25.91
N GLU A 191 -12.62 8.53 25.51
CA GLU A 191 -11.17 8.33 25.40
C GLU A 191 -10.69 8.34 23.95
N LEU A 192 -11.63 8.31 23.00
CA LEU A 192 -11.40 8.28 21.56
C LEU A 192 -10.62 9.53 21.10
N PRO A 193 -9.40 9.37 20.55
CA PRO A 193 -8.67 10.51 20.02
C PRO A 193 -9.44 11.17 18.86
N PRO A 194 -9.29 12.49 18.66
CA PRO A 194 -9.89 13.14 17.50
C PRO A 194 -9.28 12.60 16.21
N CYS A 195 -10.05 12.56 15.13
CA CYS A 195 -9.58 12.18 13.80
C CYS A 195 -8.69 13.26 13.20
N VAL A 196 -7.48 13.42 13.74
CA VAL A 196 -6.46 14.36 13.25
C VAL A 196 -5.34 13.53 12.63
N PRO A 197 -5.16 13.57 11.30
CA PRO A 197 -4.07 12.86 10.66
C PRO A 197 -2.72 13.35 11.21
N PRO A 198 -1.80 12.45 11.59
CA PRO A 198 -0.47 12.84 12.01
C PRO A 198 0.32 13.46 10.86
N ASP A 199 1.39 14.18 11.21
CA ASP A 199 2.40 14.59 10.24
C ASP A 199 3.24 13.39 9.75
N ALA A 200 4.27 13.66 8.95
CA ALA A 200 5.06 12.59 8.33
C ALA A 200 5.77 11.70 9.37
N ASP A 201 6.42 12.31 10.36
CA ASP A 201 7.20 11.60 11.37
C ASP A 201 6.28 10.93 12.39
N GLY A 202 5.20 11.60 12.80
CA GLY A 202 4.17 11.04 13.66
C GLY A 202 3.51 9.80 13.07
N PHE A 203 3.27 9.77 11.75
CA PHE A 203 2.76 8.57 11.09
C PHE A 203 3.74 7.40 11.15
N VAL A 204 5.04 7.66 10.88
CA VAL A 204 6.06 6.61 10.90
C VAL A 204 6.23 6.03 12.31
N ASN A 205 6.22 6.88 13.33
CA ASN A 205 6.31 6.46 14.73
C ASN A 205 5.07 5.63 15.12
N ALA A 206 3.87 6.11 14.81
CA ALA A 206 2.64 5.37 15.10
C ALA A 206 2.61 4.01 14.39
N LEU A 207 3.05 3.95 13.13
CA LEU A 207 3.14 2.69 12.39
C LEU A 207 4.12 1.71 13.04
N ALA A 208 5.27 2.18 13.53
CA ALA A 208 6.24 1.33 14.23
C ALA A 208 5.67 0.76 15.53
N GLU A 209 4.91 1.56 16.29
CA GLU A 209 4.20 1.11 17.49
C GLU A 209 3.14 0.05 17.16
N VAL A 210 2.36 0.25 16.09
CA VAL A 210 1.39 -0.76 15.63
C VAL A 210 2.08 -2.03 15.12
N GLN A 211 3.25 -1.92 14.49
CA GLN A 211 4.08 -3.08 14.11
C GLN A 211 4.61 -3.83 15.34
N ALA A 212 4.76 -3.20 16.51
CA ALA A 212 5.23 -3.85 17.73
C ALA A 212 4.14 -4.64 18.48
N VAL A 213 2.86 -4.44 18.12
CA VAL A 213 1.71 -5.18 18.66
C VAL A 213 1.86 -6.69 18.42
N PRO A 214 1.34 -7.56 19.31
CA PRO A 214 1.31 -9.01 19.12
C PRO A 214 0.83 -9.40 17.71
N TRP A 215 1.53 -10.35 17.09
CA TRP A 215 1.34 -10.70 15.68
C TRP A 215 -0.10 -11.11 15.33
N MET A 216 -0.85 -11.70 16.28
CA MET A 216 -2.25 -12.12 16.07
C MET A 216 -3.23 -10.95 15.99
N LEU A 217 -2.90 -9.80 16.59
CA LEU A 217 -3.78 -8.64 16.64
C LEU A 217 -3.66 -7.75 15.40
N ARG A 218 -2.52 -7.76 14.71
CA ARG A 218 -2.33 -6.94 13.49
C ARG A 218 -3.34 -7.29 12.39
N PRO A 219 -3.58 -8.59 12.07
CA PRO A 219 -4.64 -8.97 11.13
C PRO A 219 -6.04 -8.56 11.61
N ALA A 220 -6.31 -8.56 12.92
CA ALA A 220 -7.59 -8.12 13.46
C ALA A 220 -7.82 -6.61 13.23
N ILE A 221 -6.77 -5.79 13.38
CA ILE A 221 -6.79 -4.36 13.05
C ILE A 221 -7.09 -4.14 11.57
N VAL A 222 -6.34 -4.81 10.67
CA VAL A 222 -6.52 -4.70 9.22
C VAL A 222 -7.92 -5.15 8.79
N ARG A 223 -8.43 -6.21 9.39
CA ARG A 223 -9.78 -6.69 9.12
C ARG A 223 -10.85 -5.68 9.52
N ALA A 224 -10.72 -5.06 10.70
CA ALA A 224 -11.65 -4.02 11.13
C ALA A 224 -11.65 -2.82 10.17
N TRP A 225 -10.48 -2.40 9.66
CA TRP A 225 -10.39 -1.37 8.62
C TRP A 225 -11.18 -1.72 7.36
N ILE A 226 -11.02 -2.94 6.86
CA ILE A 226 -11.70 -3.45 5.67
C ILE A 226 -13.21 -3.56 5.91
N ASP A 227 -13.62 -4.17 7.02
CA ASP A 227 -15.03 -4.40 7.34
C ASP A 227 -15.80 -3.08 7.44
N GLN A 228 -15.23 -2.07 8.10
CA GLN A 228 -15.85 -0.75 8.20
C GLN A 228 -15.84 0.02 6.86
N ALA A 229 -14.79 -0.14 6.04
CA ALA A 229 -14.76 0.48 4.72
C ALA A 229 -15.83 -0.13 3.78
N LEU A 230 -16.02 -1.45 3.85
CA LEU A 230 -17.06 -2.15 3.11
C LEU A 230 -18.47 -1.82 3.60
N ALA A 231 -18.65 -1.62 4.92
CA ALA A 231 -19.94 -1.24 5.50
C ALA A 231 -20.41 0.14 5.01
N LEU A 232 -19.48 1.06 4.76
CA LEU A 232 -19.76 2.40 4.23
C LEU A 232 -19.90 2.44 2.70
N SER A 233 -19.52 1.37 1.99
CA SER A 233 -19.62 1.30 0.53
C SER A 233 -20.99 0.79 0.08
N PRO A 234 -21.77 1.57 -0.71
CA PRO A 234 -23.08 1.14 -1.20
C PRO A 234 -23.04 -0.16 -2.01
N SER A 235 -21.94 -0.39 -2.73
CA SER A 235 -21.74 -1.57 -3.57
C SER A 235 -21.06 -2.73 -2.84
N ARG A 236 -20.73 -2.56 -1.54
CA ARG A 236 -19.85 -3.44 -0.77
C ARG A 236 -18.56 -3.80 -1.52
N ARG A 237 -18.01 -2.82 -2.23
CA ARG A 237 -16.70 -2.88 -2.86
C ARG A 237 -15.86 -1.70 -2.40
N LEU A 238 -14.59 -1.96 -2.12
CA LEU A 238 -13.62 -0.91 -1.93
C LEU A 238 -13.36 -0.17 -3.25
N ASP A 239 -13.23 1.15 -3.14
CA ASP A 239 -12.62 1.96 -4.20
C ASP A 239 -11.18 1.48 -4.46
N PRO A 240 -10.68 1.49 -5.71
CA PRO A 240 -9.33 1.03 -6.03
C PRO A 240 -8.23 1.73 -5.22
N ASP A 241 -8.29 3.05 -5.04
CA ASP A 241 -7.23 3.78 -4.31
C ASP A 241 -7.30 3.45 -2.79
N ALA A 242 -8.50 3.19 -2.26
CA ALA A 242 -8.68 2.70 -0.89
C ALA A 242 -8.16 1.25 -0.72
N ALA A 243 -8.39 0.39 -1.70
CA ALA A 243 -7.86 -0.98 -1.71
C ALA A 243 -6.33 -0.99 -1.75
N ASP A 244 -5.70 -0.16 -2.60
CA ASP A 244 -4.24 0.01 -2.65
C ASP A 244 -3.68 0.46 -1.29
N ALA A 245 -4.32 1.46 -0.66
CA ALA A 245 -3.92 1.96 0.66
C ALA A 245 -3.96 0.87 1.74
N LEU A 246 -5.03 0.06 1.77
CA LEU A 246 -5.19 -1.04 2.72
C LEU A 246 -4.19 -2.18 2.45
N ARG A 247 -3.91 -2.50 1.18
CA ARG A 247 -2.91 -3.53 0.82
C ARG A 247 -1.50 -3.09 1.22
N LEU A 248 -1.11 -1.87 0.87
CA LEU A 248 0.18 -1.30 1.27
C LEU A 248 0.33 -1.30 2.80
N THR A 249 -0.69 -0.87 3.53
CA THR A 249 -0.64 -0.83 4.99
C THR A 249 -0.61 -2.23 5.61
N GLY A 250 -1.39 -3.18 5.08
CA GLY A 250 -1.33 -4.58 5.51
C GLY A 250 0.06 -5.19 5.34
N SER A 251 0.71 -4.96 4.19
CA SER A 251 2.09 -5.36 3.93
C SER A 251 3.09 -4.67 4.87
N LEU A 252 2.87 -3.38 5.17
CA LEU A 252 3.69 -2.66 6.16
C LEU A 252 3.57 -3.29 7.56
N LEU A 253 2.38 -3.74 7.96
CA LEU A 253 2.14 -4.41 9.23
C LEU A 253 2.54 -5.90 9.25
N ASP A 254 3.07 -6.43 8.15
CA ASP A 254 3.42 -7.84 8.00
C ASP A 254 2.20 -8.75 8.20
N CYS A 255 1.05 -8.32 7.70
CA CYS A 255 -0.21 -9.06 7.78
C CYS A 255 -0.45 -9.88 6.51
N PRO A 256 -0.95 -11.13 6.62
CA PRO A 256 -1.43 -11.85 5.46
C PRO A 256 -2.61 -11.10 4.83
N MET A 257 -2.66 -11.06 3.51
CA MET A 257 -3.71 -10.36 2.77
C MET A 257 -5.08 -11.03 2.98
N PRO A 258 -6.09 -10.32 3.51
CA PRO A 258 -7.44 -10.88 3.68
C PRO A 258 -8.12 -11.16 2.32
N PRO A 259 -8.97 -12.21 2.22
CA PRO A 259 -9.62 -12.57 0.96
C PRO A 259 -10.61 -11.50 0.45
N GLU A 260 -11.19 -10.71 1.35
CA GLU A 260 -12.02 -9.54 1.03
C GLU A 260 -11.23 -8.45 0.30
N LEU A 261 -9.95 -8.32 0.61
CA LEU A 261 -9.04 -7.38 -0.04
C LEU A 261 -8.43 -7.98 -1.31
N ALA A 262 -8.01 -9.25 -1.26
CA ALA A 262 -7.37 -9.96 -2.37
C ALA A 262 -8.19 -9.93 -3.67
N ARG A 263 -9.53 -9.98 -3.57
CA ARG A 263 -10.44 -9.94 -4.74
C ARG A 263 -10.37 -8.65 -5.56
N HIS A 264 -9.78 -7.58 -5.02
CA HIS A 264 -9.59 -6.32 -5.72
C HIS A 264 -8.39 -6.32 -6.66
N PHE A 265 -7.56 -7.36 -6.61
CA PHE A 265 -6.27 -7.40 -7.30
C PHE A 265 -6.19 -8.53 -8.33
N VAL A 266 -5.37 -8.28 -9.35
CA VAL A 266 -4.96 -9.27 -10.34
C VAL A 266 -3.47 -9.52 -10.15
N GLU A 267 -3.14 -10.71 -9.64
CA GLU A 267 -1.76 -11.08 -9.37
C GLU A 267 -0.99 -11.35 -10.68
N PRO A 268 0.30 -10.99 -10.77
CA PRO A 268 1.18 -11.39 -11.86
C PRO A 268 1.24 -12.92 -11.95
N PRO A 269 1.43 -13.49 -13.16
CA PRO A 269 1.62 -14.93 -13.30
C PRO A 269 2.84 -15.38 -12.49
N ASP A 270 2.75 -16.59 -11.93
CA ASP A 270 3.89 -17.21 -11.26
C ASP A 270 5.03 -17.42 -12.27
N GLU A 271 6.25 -17.13 -11.84
CA GLU A 271 7.42 -17.45 -12.66
C GLU A 271 7.69 -18.95 -12.53
N PRO A 272 7.97 -19.66 -13.64
CA PRO A 272 8.52 -21.00 -13.54
C PRO A 272 9.86 -20.91 -12.78
N ILE A 273 9.96 -21.67 -11.69
CA ILE A 273 11.17 -21.86 -10.88
C ILE A 273 12.26 -22.51 -11.74
#